data_AF-A0A3N5T072-F1
#
_entry.id   AF-A0A3N5T072-F1
#
_cell.length_a   1.000
_cell.length_b   1.000
_cell.length_c   1.000
_cell.angle_alpha   90.00
_cell.angle_beta   90.00
_cell.angle_gamma   90.00
#
_symmetry.space_group_name_H-M   'P 1'
#
loop_
_entity.id
_entity.type
_entity.pdbx_description
1 polymer ?
#
loop_
_entity_poly.entity_id
_entity_poly.type
_entity_poly.pdbx_seq_one_letter_code
_entity_poly.pdbx_strand_id
1 'polypeptide(L)'
;MKRFSVLYLCAFFLFQACAVEPVTEKDFAAVWTDYLQREFEEGFDEKQSISQRETLFRETAARHGIDYETLKSYMAVEQKEKHEKIFQRR
;
A
#
# COMPACT_ATOMS: atom_id res chain seq x y z
N MET A 1 15.92 -42.41 16.77
CA MET A 1 14.64 -41.67 16.86
C MET A 1 14.77 -40.14 16.98
N LYS A 2 15.98 -39.53 17.04
CA LYS A 2 16.15 -38.07 17.20
C LYS A 2 16.32 -37.27 15.89
N ARG A 3 16.53 -37.93 14.75
CA ARG A 3 16.83 -37.27 13.46
C ARG A 3 15.59 -36.82 12.68
N PHE A 4 14.42 -37.40 12.97
CA PHE A 4 13.17 -37.08 12.26
C PHE A 4 12.46 -35.85 12.83
N SER A 5 12.73 -35.46 14.09
CA SER A 5 12.11 -34.28 14.71
C SER A 5 12.57 -32.94 14.10
N VAL A 6 13.77 -32.89 13.53
CA VAL A 6 14.29 -31.66 12.88
C VAL A 6 13.60 -31.41 11.54
N LEU A 7 13.29 -32.47 10.79
CA LEU A 7 12.58 -32.37 9.51
C LEU A 7 11.14 -31.86 9.67
N TYR A 8 10.47 -32.25 10.76
CA TYR A 8 9.13 -31.74 11.07
C TYR A 8 9.11 -30.26 11.46
N LEU A 9 10.18 -29.76 12.12
CA LEU A 9 10.27 -28.35 12.50
C LEU A 9 10.52 -27.44 11.28
N CYS A 10 11.34 -27.88 10.32
CA CYS A 10 11.58 -27.14 9.07
C CYS A 10 10.33 -27.09 8.16
N ALA A 11 9.51 -28.13 8.15
CA ALA A 11 8.29 -28.17 7.33
C ALA A 11 7.19 -27.19 7.83
N PHE A 12 7.15 -26.92 9.14
CA PHE A 12 6.17 -26.00 9.73
C PHE A 12 6.44 -24.52 9.39
N PHE A 13 7.69 -24.16 9.09
CA PHE A 13 8.09 -22.80 8.71
C PHE A 13 7.82 -22.46 7.23
N LEU A 14 7.57 -23.47 6.37
CA LEU A 14 7.31 -23.24 4.94
C LEU A 14 5.86 -22.80 4.63
N PHE A 15 4.94 -22.95 5.59
CA PHE A 15 3.53 -22.54 5.43
C PHE A 15 3.23 -21.11 5.90
N GLN A 16 4.22 -20.37 6.41
CA GLN A 16 4.10 -18.91 6.59
C GLN A 16 4.46 -18.16 5.31
N ALA A 17 4.03 -18.69 4.16
CA ALA A 17 3.95 -17.89 2.95
C ALA A 17 2.99 -16.74 3.25
N CYS A 18 3.53 -15.53 3.35
CA CYS A 18 2.81 -14.29 3.57
C CYS A 18 1.53 -14.26 2.72
N ALA A 19 0.39 -14.50 3.35
CA ALA A 19 -0.88 -14.13 2.78
C ALA A 19 -0.91 -12.59 2.82
N VAL A 20 -0.39 -11.96 1.76
CA VAL A 20 -0.61 -10.53 1.54
C VAL A 20 -2.10 -10.39 1.34
N GLU A 21 -2.79 -9.82 2.34
CA GLU A 21 -4.22 -9.58 2.24
C GLU A 21 -4.46 -8.59 1.09
N PRO A 22 -5.42 -8.88 0.20
CA PRO A 22 -5.74 -7.97 -0.89
C PRO A 22 -6.33 -6.68 -0.32
N VAL A 23 -5.91 -5.54 -0.86
CA VAL A 23 -6.50 -4.23 -0.52
C VAL A 23 -7.97 -4.24 -0.88
N THR A 24 -8.83 -3.94 0.11
CA THR A 24 -10.26 -3.79 -0.12
C THR A 24 -10.62 -2.34 -0.44
N GLU A 25 -11.81 -2.09 -1.00
CA GLU A 25 -12.32 -0.73 -1.23
C GLU A 25 -12.40 0.07 0.08
N LYS A 26 -12.68 -0.59 1.21
CA LYS A 26 -12.72 0.06 2.53
C LYS A 26 -11.33 0.53 2.95
N ASP A 27 -10.32 -0.32 2.76
CA ASP A 27 -8.94 0.00 3.12
C ASP A 27 -8.40 1.12 2.23
N PHE A 28 -8.70 1.04 0.93
CA PHE A 28 -8.41 2.09 -0.02
C PHE A 28 -9.08 3.42 0.36
N ALA A 29 -10.38 3.41 0.66
CA ALA A 29 -11.12 4.61 1.04
C ALA A 29 -10.54 5.27 2.29
N ALA A 30 -10.13 4.49 3.30
CA ALA A 30 -9.51 5.00 4.51
C ALA A 30 -8.18 5.71 4.21
N VAL A 31 -7.30 5.08 3.41
CA VAL A 31 -6.03 5.72 2.99
C VAL A 31 -6.28 6.95 2.13
N TRP A 32 -7.23 6.89 1.21
CA TRP A 32 -7.51 7.99 0.29
C TRP A 32 -8.05 9.22 1.02
N THR A 33 -8.95 9.04 1.98
CA THR A 33 -9.48 10.14 2.79
C THR A 33 -8.38 10.78 3.64
N ASP A 34 -7.53 9.99 4.29
CA ASP A 34 -6.40 10.51 5.09
C ASP A 34 -5.38 11.23 4.20
N TYR A 35 -5.10 10.69 3.01
CA TYR A 35 -4.25 11.34 2.01
C TYR A 35 -4.79 12.72 1.62
N LEU A 36 -6.08 12.82 1.30
CA LEU A 36 -6.68 14.10 0.90
C LEU A 36 -6.67 15.13 2.02
N GLN A 37 -6.94 14.68 3.26
CA GLN A 37 -6.87 15.55 4.43
C GLN A 37 -5.45 16.11 4.61
N ARG A 38 -4.42 15.26 4.50
CA ARG A 38 -3.03 15.68 4.61
C ARG A 38 -2.58 16.55 3.43
N GLU A 39 -2.98 16.22 2.21
CA GLU A 39 -2.72 17.03 1.00
C GLU A 39 -3.26 18.46 1.20
N PHE A 40 -4.44 18.58 1.82
CA PHE A 40 -5.02 19.87 2.19
C PHE A 40 -4.27 20.58 3.32
N GLU A 41 -3.97 19.89 4.42
CA GLU A 41 -3.25 20.45 5.58
C GLU A 41 -1.84 20.93 5.23
N GLU A 42 -1.13 20.18 4.38
CA GLU A 42 0.22 20.53 3.92
C GLU A 42 0.19 21.63 2.82
N GLY A 43 -1.00 22.09 2.42
CA GLY A 43 -1.18 23.23 1.52
C GLY A 43 -0.63 22.97 0.11
N PHE A 44 -0.87 21.78 -0.44
CA PHE A 44 -0.33 21.39 -1.73
C PHE A 44 -0.91 22.27 -2.85
N ASP A 45 -0.06 23.13 -3.43
CA ASP A 45 -0.40 23.99 -4.56
C ASP A 45 -0.36 23.20 -5.89
N GLU A 46 -1.09 23.65 -6.92
CA GLU A 46 -1.27 22.90 -8.19
C GLU A 46 0.03 22.49 -8.91
N LYS A 47 1.15 23.16 -8.60
CA LYS A 47 2.47 22.92 -9.21
C LYS A 47 3.33 21.87 -8.49
N GLN A 48 2.85 21.24 -7.42
CA GLN A 48 3.64 20.27 -6.69
C GLN A 48 4.09 19.08 -7.54
N SER A 49 5.31 18.61 -7.27
CA SER A 49 5.91 17.51 -8.03
C SER A 49 5.23 16.19 -7.70
N ILE A 50 5.13 15.31 -8.70
CA ILE A 50 4.65 13.93 -8.53
C ILE A 50 5.33 13.23 -7.36
N SER A 51 6.63 13.48 -7.17
CA SER A 51 7.39 12.88 -6.07
C SER A 51 6.85 13.25 -4.69
N GLN A 52 6.30 14.45 -4.50
CA GLN A 52 5.71 14.87 -3.22
C GLN A 52 4.39 14.13 -2.97
N ARG A 53 3.50 14.07 -3.97
CA ARG A 53 2.25 13.30 -3.89
C ARG A 53 2.52 11.82 -3.65
N GLU A 54 3.48 11.25 -4.35
CA GLU A 54 3.87 9.85 -4.17
C GLU A 54 4.45 9.58 -2.78
N THR A 55 5.30 10.47 -2.27
CA THR A 55 5.85 10.36 -0.91
C THR A 55 4.74 10.43 0.14
N LEU A 56 3.88 11.44 0.04
CA LEU A 56 2.76 11.62 0.95
C LEU A 56 1.81 10.42 0.95
N PHE A 57 1.52 9.90 -0.24
CA PHE A 57 0.65 8.74 -0.39
C PHE A 57 1.28 7.46 0.18
N ARG A 58 2.58 7.24 -0.03
CA ARG A 58 3.34 6.13 0.57
C ARG A 58 3.34 6.18 2.09
N GLU A 59 3.58 7.35 2.67
CA GLU A 59 3.54 7.55 4.12
C GLU A 59 2.14 7.27 4.70
N THR A 60 1.11 7.71 3.98
CA THR A 60 -0.28 7.49 4.39
C THR A 60 -0.60 6.00 4.35
N ALA A 61 -0.27 5.29 3.26
CA ALA A 61 -0.44 3.84 3.19
C ALA A 61 0.24 3.09 4.36
N ALA A 62 1.48 3.46 4.68
CA ALA A 62 2.23 2.88 5.79
C ALA A 62 1.55 3.09 7.16
N ARG A 63 0.91 4.25 7.38
CA ARG A 63 0.15 4.54 8.62
C ARG A 63 -1.07 3.64 8.79
N HIS A 64 -1.69 3.22 7.69
CA HIS A 64 -2.81 2.27 7.71
C HIS A 64 -2.35 0.80 7.66
N GLY A 65 -1.04 0.55 7.70
CA GLY A 65 -0.48 -0.80 7.64
C GLY A 65 -0.64 -1.48 6.28
N ILE A 66 -0.87 -0.69 5.23
CA ILE A 66 -1.10 -1.19 3.87
C ILE A 66 0.21 -1.16 3.08
N ASP A 67 0.51 -2.26 2.40
CA ASP A 67 1.63 -2.32 1.46
C ASP A 67 1.41 -1.37 0.28
N TYR A 68 2.40 -0.51 0.06
CA TYR A 68 2.31 0.56 -0.92
C TYR A 68 2.21 0.03 -2.36
N GLU A 69 2.93 -1.04 -2.71
CA GLU A 69 2.90 -1.60 -4.06
C GLU A 69 1.58 -2.31 -4.34
N THR A 70 1.01 -2.98 -3.33
CA THR A 70 -0.31 -3.60 -3.39
C THR A 70 -1.40 -2.54 -3.56
N LEU A 71 -1.34 -1.44 -2.81
CA LEU A 71 -2.26 -0.31 -2.95
C LEU A 71 -2.16 0.36 -4.32
N LYS A 72 -0.94 0.58 -4.81
CA LYS A 72 -0.70 1.15 -6.14
C LYS A 72 -1.25 0.25 -7.24
N SER A 73 -1.05 -1.06 -7.12
CA SER A 73 -1.57 -2.06 -8.06
C SER A 73 -3.10 -2.09 -8.04
N TYR A 74 -3.71 -2.04 -6.85
CA TYR A 74 -5.15 -1.91 -6.68
C TYR A 74 -5.68 -0.67 -7.41
N MET A 75 -5.05 0.49 -7.21
CA MET A 75 -5.48 1.73 -7.86
C MET A 75 -5.36 1.69 -9.38
N ALA A 76 -4.34 1.03 -9.93
CA ALA A 76 -4.15 0.91 -11.36
C ALA A 76 -5.29 0.13 -12.05
N VAL A 77 -5.92 -0.80 -11.34
CA VAL A 77 -7.01 -1.64 -11.84
C VAL A 77 -8.37 -1.03 -11.51
N GLU A 78 -8.61 -0.69 -10.25
CA GLU A 78 -9.95 -0.36 -9.73
C GLU A 78 -10.20 1.16 -9.65
N GLN A 79 -9.16 2.00 -9.58
CA GLN A 79 -9.26 3.43 -9.28
C GLN A 79 -8.43 4.29 -10.25
N LYS A 80 -8.55 4.02 -11.55
CA LYS A 80 -7.68 4.55 -12.61
C LYS A 80 -7.49 6.07 -12.57
N GLU A 81 -8.55 6.85 -12.43
CA GLU A 81 -8.45 8.33 -12.37
C GLU A 81 -7.62 8.82 -11.17
N LYS A 82 -7.77 8.16 -10.02
CA LYS A 82 -7.03 8.49 -8.79
C LYS A 82 -5.57 8.05 -8.91
N HIS A 83 -5.31 6.92 -9.57
CA HIS A 83 -3.95 6.48 -9.92
C HIS A 83 -3.26 7.54 -10.79
N GLU A 84 -3.93 8.04 -11.83
CA GLU A 84 -3.37 9.06 -12.71
C GLU A 84 -3.09 10.39 -11.97
N LYS A 85 -3.97 10.81 -11.03
CA LYS A 85 -3.74 12.00 -10.20
C LYS A 85 -2.41 11.94 -9.43
N ILE A 86 -2.10 10.79 -8.83
CA ILE A 86 -0.88 10.64 -8.02
C ILE A 86 0.34 10.45 -8.92
N PHE A 87 0.25 9.58 -9.94
CA PHE A 87 1.43 9.00 -10.61
C PHE A 87 1.70 9.49 -12.04
N GLN A 88 0.77 10.20 -12.69
CA GLN A 88 1.01 10.70 -14.05
C GLN A 88 1.38 12.19 -14.07
N ARG A 89 2.31 12.51 -14.98
CA ARG A 89 2.71 13.88 -15.34
C ARG A 89 1.69 14.38 -16.36
N ARG A 90 0.80 15.28 -15.95
CA ARG A 90 0.11 16.15 -16.89
C ARG A 90 1.10 17.17 -17.46
#